data_AF-J7TSB0-F1
#
_entry.id   AF-J7TSB0-F1
#
_cell.length_a   1.000
_cell.length_b   1.000
_cell.length_c   1.000
_cell.angle_alpha   90.00
_cell.angle_beta   90.00
_cell.angle_gamma   90.00
#
_symmetry.space_group_name_H-M   'P 1'
#
loop_
_entity.id
_entity.type
_entity.pdbx_description
1 polymer ?
#
loop_
_entity_poly.entity_id
_entity_poly.type
_entity_poly.pdbx_seq_one_letter_code
_entity_poly.pdbx_strand_id
1 'polypeptide(L)'
;MNAFTNSAILVVEIIRKLQSFTRKEFLMERFNLRSFLLLLLAACFIASAFIPDFWIMVNYNLVFFVAFFCFGILNRRPLLIFLGLAFLSPYVHDLLDLDFAQWNLFSGIFLIGLALEFLYGNRQKKGLTKDYKVNKNDQEGPHISVKTYMAEDRYRIYSQEVETVDMNMAFGELWLDLSQASFASSQVAVHLDAKFGEVHIRLPHGCVMDTTGISHPLSSVKVDRFESDLEQVETRLHLSGSLFCTELEVEY
;
A
#
# COMPACT_ATOMS: atom_id res chain seq x y z
N MET A 1 57.86 33.12 -0.16
CA MET A 1 57.04 33.28 1.06
C MET A 1 55.58 33.66 0.72
N ASN A 2 54.99 33.15 -0.38
CA ASN A 2 53.66 33.61 -0.89
C ASN A 2 52.63 32.48 -1.15
N ALA A 3 53.00 31.19 -1.01
CA ALA A 3 52.07 30.09 -1.30
C ALA A 3 51.25 29.65 -0.06
N PHE A 4 51.84 29.74 1.14
CA PHE A 4 51.18 29.33 2.39
C PHE A 4 50.06 30.30 2.80
N THR A 5 50.24 31.60 2.58
CA THR A 5 49.24 32.64 2.91
C THR A 5 47.97 32.52 2.06
N ASN A 6 48.08 32.17 0.77
CA ASN A 6 46.90 31.99 -0.08
C ASN A 6 46.10 30.73 0.28
N SER A 7 46.75 29.65 0.71
CA SER A 7 46.07 28.43 1.14
C SER A 7 45.28 28.62 2.45
N ALA A 8 45.83 29.36 3.41
CA ALA A 8 45.17 29.64 4.68
C ALA A 8 43.93 30.54 4.51
N ILE A 9 44.00 31.53 3.62
CA ILE A 9 42.86 32.40 3.31
C ILE A 9 41.74 31.60 2.65
N LEU A 10 42.07 30.69 1.73
CA LEU A 10 41.09 29.86 1.02
C LEU A 10 40.38 28.87 1.98
N VAL A 11 41.10 28.31 2.95
CA VAL A 11 40.52 27.44 3.99
C VAL A 11 39.60 28.25 4.92
N VAL A 12 39.99 29.45 5.33
CA VAL A 12 39.15 30.33 6.15
C VAL A 12 37.89 30.77 5.40
N GLU A 13 38.00 31.09 4.11
CA GLU A 13 36.86 31.43 3.24
C GLU A 13 35.88 30.26 3.09
N ILE A 14 36.41 29.03 2.93
CA ILE A 14 35.62 27.80 2.84
C ILE A 14 34.92 27.49 4.17
N ILE A 15 35.62 27.62 5.31
CA ILE A 15 35.04 27.43 6.64
C ILE A 15 33.96 28.48 6.91
N ARG A 16 34.16 29.73 6.49
CA ARG A 16 33.19 30.81 6.65
C ARG A 16 31.96 30.61 5.75
N LYS A 17 32.14 30.07 4.53
CA LYS A 17 31.05 29.65 3.64
C LYS A 17 30.29 28.44 4.21
N LEU A 18 30.99 27.46 4.78
CA LEU A 18 30.39 26.31 5.46
C LEU A 18 29.58 26.73 6.69
N GLN A 19 30.09 27.67 7.50
CA GLN A 19 29.35 28.24 8.65
C GLN A 19 28.15 29.09 8.21
N SER A 20 28.26 29.81 7.10
CA SER A 20 27.15 30.55 6.49
C SER A 20 26.06 29.61 5.96
N PHE A 21 26.44 28.46 5.42
CA PHE A 21 25.51 27.44 4.94
C PHE A 21 24.80 26.73 6.10
N THR A 22 25.54 26.36 7.14
CA THR A 22 24.97 25.74 8.35
C THR A 22 24.10 26.68 9.18
N ARG A 23 24.35 28.00 9.14
CA ARG A 23 23.55 28.97 9.91
C ARG A 23 22.19 29.32 9.25
N LYS A 24 22.00 29.04 7.96
CA LYS A 24 20.75 29.35 7.23
C LYS A 24 19.85 28.14 6.92
N GLU A 25 20.36 26.91 7.02
CA GLU A 25 19.53 25.69 6.90
C GLU A 25 19.10 25.08 8.25
N PHE A 26 19.50 25.68 9.37
CA PHE A 26 19.03 25.29 10.70
C PHE A 26 17.66 25.88 11.04
N LEU A 27 16.73 25.80 10.07
CA LEU A 27 15.29 25.96 10.32
C LEU A 27 14.81 24.69 11.02
N MET A 28 14.90 24.75 12.35
CA MET A 28 14.48 23.76 13.32
C MET A 28 12.93 23.64 13.32
N GLU A 29 12.35 23.21 12.20
CA GLU A 29 10.88 23.02 12.10
C GLU A 29 10.43 21.85 11.21
N ARG A 30 11.34 21.10 10.59
CA ARG A 30 11.02 19.86 9.85
C ARG A 30 12.10 18.78 9.94
N PHE A 31 12.76 18.63 11.09
CA PHE A 31 13.64 17.48 11.30
C PHE A 31 12.78 16.21 11.42
N ASN A 32 12.56 15.55 10.29
CA ASN A 32 11.89 14.28 10.24
C ASN A 32 12.81 13.25 10.93
N LEU A 33 12.42 12.77 12.11
CA LEU A 33 13.16 11.78 12.90
C LEU A 33 13.58 10.56 12.05
N ARG A 34 12.81 10.27 10.99
CA ARG A 34 13.10 9.28 9.94
C ARG A 34 14.36 9.60 9.14
N SER A 35 14.52 10.84 8.71
CA SER A 35 15.70 11.31 7.97
C SER A 35 16.94 11.32 8.85
N PHE A 36 16.81 11.64 10.13
CA PHE A 36 17.91 11.56 11.09
C PHE A 36 18.40 10.11 11.29
N LEU A 37 17.47 9.16 11.44
CA LEU A 37 17.80 7.74 11.58
C LEU A 37 18.53 7.20 10.33
N LEU A 38 18.09 7.58 9.13
CA LEU A 38 18.74 7.21 7.87
C LEU A 38 20.14 7.81 7.73
N LEU A 39 20.31 9.06 8.17
CA LEU A 39 21.61 9.74 8.11
C LEU A 39 22.61 9.12 9.09
N LEU A 40 22.14 8.69 10.28
CA LEU A 40 22.94 7.94 11.24
C LEU A 40 23.34 6.56 10.70
N LEU A 41 22.41 5.84 10.07
CA LEU A 41 22.69 4.54 9.45
C LEU A 41 23.70 4.67 8.30
N ALA A 42 23.54 5.69 7.45
CA ALA A 42 24.49 5.97 6.37
C ALA A 42 25.89 6.31 6.92
N ALA A 43 25.98 7.10 7.99
CA ALA A 43 27.25 7.39 8.65
C ALA A 43 27.92 6.13 9.22
N CYS A 44 27.15 5.19 9.79
CA CYS A 44 27.66 3.89 10.24
C CYS A 44 28.22 3.04 9.09
N PHE A 45 27.52 2.97 7.95
CA PHE A 45 28.03 2.25 6.77
C PHE A 45 29.30 2.89 6.20
N ILE A 46 29.35 4.22 6.12
CA ILE A 46 30.55 4.95 5.67
C ILE A 46 31.71 4.70 6.62
N ALA A 47 31.51 4.77 7.94
CA ALA A 47 32.55 4.46 8.93
C ALA A 47 33.07 3.02 8.81
N SER A 48 32.17 2.06 8.51
CA SER A 48 32.56 0.66 8.32
C SER A 48 33.45 0.41 7.10
N ALA A 49 33.40 1.28 6.09
CA ALA A 49 34.28 1.18 4.92
C ALA A 49 35.74 1.54 5.26
N PHE A 50 35.97 2.29 6.34
CA PHE A 50 37.31 2.73 6.77
C PHE A 50 37.90 1.90 7.91
N ILE A 51 37.09 1.10 8.61
CA ILE A 51 37.51 0.29 9.76
C ILE A 51 37.14 -1.18 9.48
N PRO A 52 38.11 -2.02 9.07
CA PRO A 52 37.88 -3.42 8.67
C PRO A 52 37.22 -4.30 9.75
N ASP A 53 37.40 -3.94 11.03
CA ASP A 53 36.86 -4.67 12.20
C ASP A 53 35.65 -3.97 12.85
N PHE A 54 35.07 -2.96 12.20
CA PHE A 54 33.97 -2.16 12.76
C PHE A 54 32.78 -3.03 13.16
N TRP A 55 32.45 -4.03 12.33
CA TRP A 55 31.34 -4.96 12.55
C TRP A 55 31.65 -6.07 13.56
N ILE A 56 32.92 -6.27 13.92
CA ILE A 56 33.33 -7.15 15.01
C ILE A 56 33.17 -6.41 16.35
N MET A 57 33.47 -5.11 16.37
CA MET A 57 33.29 -4.25 17.56
C MET A 57 31.81 -3.87 17.79
N VAL A 58 31.04 -3.72 16.71
CA VAL A 58 29.63 -3.35 16.73
C VAL A 58 28.82 -4.50 16.14
N ASN A 59 28.14 -5.26 17.00
CA ASN A 59 27.33 -6.40 16.56
C ASN A 59 26.29 -5.95 15.52
N TYR A 60 26.49 -6.36 14.27
CA TYR A 60 25.69 -5.93 13.12
C TYR A 60 24.21 -6.28 13.28
N ASN A 61 23.90 -7.44 13.89
CA ASN A 61 22.52 -7.86 14.14
C ASN A 61 21.78 -6.90 15.07
N LEU A 62 22.47 -6.36 16.09
CA LEU A 62 21.91 -5.35 16.99
C LEU A 62 21.70 -4.00 16.28
N VAL A 63 22.61 -3.60 15.40
CA VAL A 63 22.44 -2.37 14.60
C VAL A 63 21.22 -2.48 13.68
N PHE A 64 21.06 -3.62 12.99
CA PHE A 64 19.90 -3.86 12.15
C PHE A 64 18.60 -3.97 12.97
N PHE A 65 18.63 -4.61 14.14
CA PHE A 65 17.50 -4.63 15.06
C PHE A 65 17.05 -3.21 15.39
N VAL A 66 17.95 -2.35 15.90
CA VAL A 66 17.60 -0.99 16.29
C VAL A 66 17.12 -0.17 15.09
N ALA A 67 17.80 -0.28 13.95
CA ALA A 67 17.43 0.46 12.74
C ALA A 67 16.02 0.09 12.24
N PHE A 68 15.76 -1.21 12.01
CA PHE A 68 14.47 -1.66 11.50
C PHE A 68 13.34 -1.55 12.52
N PHE A 69 13.62 -1.80 13.80
CA PHE A 69 12.63 -1.66 14.87
C PHE A 69 12.21 -0.20 15.07
N CYS A 70 13.18 0.72 15.17
CA CYS A 70 12.88 2.16 15.25
C CYS A 70 12.16 2.63 13.98
N PHE A 71 12.66 2.28 12.80
CA PHE A 71 12.03 2.67 11.54
C PHE A 71 10.60 2.09 11.39
N GLY A 72 10.37 0.87 11.87
CA GLY A 72 9.06 0.22 11.89
C GLY A 72 8.08 0.93 12.80
N ILE A 73 8.48 1.28 14.02
CA ILE A 73 7.66 2.07 14.96
C ILE A 73 7.35 3.44 14.37
N LEU A 74 8.36 4.16 13.85
CA LEU A 74 8.19 5.49 13.25
C LEU A 74 7.26 5.51 12.03
N ASN A 75 7.26 4.43 11.24
CA ASN A 75 6.42 4.32 10.04
C ASN A 75 5.11 3.58 10.27
N ARG A 76 4.84 3.11 11.51
CA ARG A 76 3.69 2.26 11.85
C ARG A 76 3.54 1.06 10.91
N ARG A 77 4.66 0.48 10.49
CA ARG A 77 4.67 -0.69 9.59
C ARG A 77 5.04 -1.93 10.40
N PRO A 78 4.06 -2.79 10.75
CA PRO A 78 4.34 -3.98 11.53
C PRO A 78 5.41 -4.85 10.88
N LEU A 79 5.45 -4.98 9.55
CA LEU A 79 6.48 -5.77 8.87
C LEU A 79 7.90 -5.36 9.27
N LEU A 80 8.18 -4.06 9.33
CA LEU A 80 9.51 -3.54 9.67
C LEU A 80 9.85 -3.76 11.15
N ILE A 81 8.85 -3.72 12.03
CA ILE A 81 9.01 -4.00 13.47
C ILE A 81 9.42 -5.47 13.65
N PHE A 82 8.68 -6.38 13.03
CA PHE A 82 8.95 -7.81 13.09
C PHE A 82 10.24 -8.19 12.35
N LEU A 83 10.58 -7.52 11.26
CA LEU A 83 11.87 -7.66 10.60
C LEU A 83 13.02 -7.26 11.54
N GLY A 84 12.88 -6.16 12.29
CA GLY A 84 13.83 -5.79 13.34
C GLY A 84 13.97 -6.91 14.38
N LEU A 85 12.85 -7.37 14.95
CA LEU A 85 12.82 -8.48 15.91
C LEU A 85 13.46 -9.77 15.37
N ALA A 86 13.34 -10.06 14.09
CA ALA A 86 13.97 -11.22 13.47
C ALA A 86 15.51 -11.11 13.54
N PHE A 87 16.09 -9.92 13.36
CA PHE A 87 17.53 -9.70 13.56
C PHE A 87 17.99 -9.79 15.02
N LEU A 88 17.07 -9.70 16.00
CA LEU A 88 17.40 -9.95 17.40
C LEU A 88 17.52 -11.45 17.73
N SER A 89 16.87 -12.33 16.95
CA SER A 89 16.85 -13.77 17.19
C SER A 89 18.26 -14.41 17.26
N PRO A 90 19.18 -14.17 16.31
CA PRO A 90 20.57 -14.63 16.40
C PRO A 90 21.26 -14.23 17.71
N TYR A 91 21.07 -12.97 18.12
CA TYR A 91 21.72 -12.43 19.33
C TYR A 91 21.22 -13.10 20.60
N VAL A 92 19.91 -13.38 20.69
CA VAL A 92 19.32 -14.08 21.84
C VAL A 92 19.73 -15.54 21.87
N HIS A 93 19.87 -16.20 20.71
CA HIS A 93 20.41 -17.56 20.63
C HIS A 93 21.81 -17.62 21.22
N ASP A 94 22.70 -16.71 20.80
CA ASP A 94 24.10 -16.70 21.26
C ASP A 94 24.21 -16.31 22.75
N LEU A 95 23.30 -15.47 23.26
CA LEU A 95 23.31 -15.01 24.65
C LEU A 95 22.74 -16.04 25.64
N LEU A 96 21.72 -16.80 25.23
CA LEU A 96 20.99 -17.73 26.10
C LEU A 96 21.33 -19.21 25.85
N ASP A 97 22.21 -19.51 24.89
CA ASP A 97 22.65 -20.86 24.52
C ASP A 97 21.46 -21.82 24.28
N LEU A 98 20.51 -21.36 23.46
CA LEU A 98 19.27 -22.07 23.20
C LEU A 98 19.37 -22.87 21.89
N ASP A 99 19.18 -24.20 21.96
CA ASP A 99 19.18 -25.10 20.80
C ASP A 99 17.91 -24.98 19.94
N PHE A 100 17.71 -23.86 19.25
CA PHE A 100 16.66 -23.72 18.23
C PHE A 100 17.24 -23.43 16.85
N ALA A 101 16.56 -23.91 15.81
CA ALA A 101 16.94 -23.62 14.43
C ALA A 101 16.79 -22.11 14.15
N GLN A 102 17.91 -21.39 14.19
CA GLN A 102 18.00 -19.93 14.05
C GLN A 102 17.25 -19.39 12.82
N TRP A 103 17.41 -20.06 11.67
CA TRP A 103 16.72 -19.70 10.43
C TRP A 103 15.21 -19.91 10.49
N ASN A 104 14.75 -20.91 11.24
CA ASN A 104 13.32 -21.17 11.40
C ASN A 104 12.69 -20.09 12.27
N LEU A 105 13.35 -19.70 13.37
CA LEU A 105 12.85 -18.64 14.24
C LEU A 105 12.85 -17.28 13.52
N PHE A 106 13.92 -16.98 12.78
CA PHE A 106 13.98 -15.79 11.92
C PHE A 106 12.82 -15.77 10.92
N SER A 107 12.63 -16.87 10.17
CA SER A 107 11.58 -16.96 9.17
C SER A 107 10.18 -16.88 9.77
N GLY A 108 9.95 -17.50 10.93
CA GLY A 108 8.68 -17.45 11.65
C GLY A 108 8.31 -16.04 12.12
N ILE A 109 9.25 -15.32 12.74
CA ILE A 109 9.03 -13.93 13.16
C ILE A 109 8.75 -13.03 11.96
N PHE A 110 9.49 -13.21 10.87
CA PHE A 110 9.28 -12.47 9.62
C PHE A 110 7.89 -12.75 9.02
N LEU A 111 7.47 -14.02 8.96
CA LEU A 111 6.16 -14.42 8.45
C LEU A 111 5.01 -13.88 9.30
N ILE A 112 5.16 -13.83 10.63
CA ILE A 112 4.18 -13.16 11.51
C ILE A 112 4.09 -11.67 11.17
N GLY A 113 5.24 -11.01 10.96
CA GLY A 113 5.27 -9.62 10.51
C GLY A 113 4.55 -9.39 9.19
N LEU A 114 4.78 -10.27 8.22
CA LEU A 114 4.15 -10.24 6.91
C LEU A 114 2.64 -10.53 7.00
N ALA A 115 2.23 -11.51 7.81
CA ALA A 115 0.82 -11.81 8.06
C ALA A 115 0.10 -10.62 8.74
N LEU A 116 0.74 -9.97 9.72
CA LEU A 116 0.21 -8.79 10.38
C LEU A 116 0.18 -7.58 9.45
N GLU A 117 1.12 -7.44 8.53
CA GLU A 117 1.05 -6.43 7.47
C GLU A 117 -0.11 -6.71 6.51
N PHE A 118 -0.43 -7.97 6.18
CA PHE A 118 -1.64 -8.27 5.40
C PHE A 118 -2.94 -8.03 6.18
N LEU A 119 -2.96 -8.32 7.49
CA LEU A 119 -4.15 -8.16 8.33
C LEU A 119 -4.39 -6.71 8.77
N TYR A 120 -3.33 -5.96 9.08
CA TYR A 120 -3.37 -4.61 9.67
C TYR A 120 -2.67 -3.54 8.83
N GLY A 121 -1.86 -3.92 7.83
CA GLY A 121 -1.11 -2.99 7.00
C GLY A 121 -2.08 -2.18 6.17
N ASN A 122 -2.41 -0.99 6.69
CA ASN A 122 -3.16 0.05 6.02
C ASN A 122 -4.20 -0.48 5.02
N ARG A 123 -5.17 -1.26 5.53
CA ARG A 123 -6.56 -1.00 5.19
C ARG A 123 -6.87 0.41 5.67
N GLN A 124 -6.27 1.41 5.03
CA GLN A 124 -6.88 2.71 4.99
C GLN A 124 -8.21 2.46 4.29
N LYS A 125 -9.25 2.24 5.10
CA LYS A 125 -10.56 2.83 4.87
C LYS A 125 -10.30 4.33 4.71
N LYS A 126 -9.80 4.72 3.53
CA LYS A 126 -9.72 6.10 3.11
C LYS A 126 -11.17 6.45 2.85
N GLY A 127 -11.77 7.03 3.88
CA GLY A 127 -13.09 7.60 3.81
C GLY A 127 -13.20 8.39 2.52
N LEU A 128 -14.15 8.00 1.70
CA LEU A 128 -15.05 8.83 0.91
C LEU A 128 -14.55 10.16 0.30
N THR A 129 -13.27 10.34 -0.01
CA THR A 129 -12.75 11.50 -0.77
C THR A 129 -11.34 11.21 -1.33
N LYS A 130 -11.23 10.24 -2.23
CA LYS A 130 -10.06 10.11 -3.13
C LYS A 130 -10.57 10.32 -4.55
N ASP A 131 -9.99 11.29 -5.24
CA ASP A 131 -10.39 11.71 -6.59
C ASP A 131 -10.56 10.50 -7.53
N TYR A 132 -11.77 10.35 -8.03
CA TYR A 132 -12.10 9.38 -9.09
C TYR A 132 -11.27 9.72 -10.32
N LYS A 133 -10.64 8.73 -10.95
CA LYS A 133 -10.06 8.93 -12.29
C LYS A 133 -11.23 9.04 -13.26
N VAL A 134 -11.66 10.28 -13.54
CA VAL A 134 -12.66 10.55 -14.58
C VAL A 134 -11.97 10.46 -15.93
N ASN A 135 -11.90 9.27 -16.50
CA ASN A 135 -11.54 9.12 -17.91
C ASN A 135 -12.80 9.35 -18.75
N LYS A 136 -13.06 10.61 -19.11
CA LYS A 136 -14.28 11.05 -19.81
C LYS A 136 -14.50 10.37 -21.17
N ASN A 137 -13.44 9.88 -21.80
CA ASN A 137 -13.53 9.40 -23.19
C ASN A 137 -14.05 7.96 -23.34
N ASP A 138 -13.99 7.15 -22.28
CA ASP A 138 -14.38 5.71 -22.32
C ASP A 138 -15.66 5.41 -21.50
N GLN A 139 -16.32 6.43 -20.94
CA GLN A 139 -17.45 6.30 -20.02
C GLN A 139 -18.77 6.88 -20.56
N GLU A 140 -18.78 7.43 -21.77
CA GLU A 140 -19.97 7.97 -22.42
C GLU A 140 -20.40 7.00 -23.54
N GLY A 141 -21.23 6.02 -23.20
CA GLY A 141 -21.75 5.02 -24.14
C GLY A 141 -22.54 3.89 -23.46
N PRO A 142 -23.19 3.01 -24.26
CA PRO A 142 -23.96 1.88 -23.74
C PRO A 142 -23.08 0.73 -23.23
N HIS A 143 -21.83 0.67 -23.67
CA HIS A 143 -20.85 -0.33 -23.26
C HIS A 143 -19.73 0.34 -22.47
N ILE A 144 -19.53 -0.09 -21.22
CA ILE A 144 -18.50 0.44 -20.33
C ILE A 144 -17.48 -0.65 -20.06
N SER A 145 -16.22 -0.42 -20.44
CA SER A 145 -15.12 -1.35 -20.17
C SER A 145 -14.11 -0.73 -19.21
N VAL A 146 -13.96 -1.33 -18.03
CA VAL A 146 -13.02 -0.93 -17.00
C VAL A 146 -11.95 -2.00 -16.82
N LYS A 147 -10.67 -1.60 -16.89
CA LYS A 147 -9.53 -2.52 -16.76
C LYS A 147 -8.54 -1.99 -15.73
N THR A 148 -8.25 -2.80 -14.73
CA THR A 148 -7.31 -2.46 -13.65
C THR A 148 -6.25 -3.54 -13.53
N TYR A 149 -4.99 -3.12 -13.68
CA TYR A 149 -3.82 -3.99 -13.60
C TYR A 149 -2.86 -3.45 -12.55
N MET A 150 -2.70 -4.20 -11.44
CA MET A 150 -1.73 -3.91 -10.38
C MET A 150 -1.87 -2.50 -9.76
N ALA A 151 -3.10 -2.03 -9.55
CA ALA A 151 -3.37 -0.69 -9.04
C ALA A 151 -4.65 -0.60 -8.19
N GLU A 152 -4.80 0.51 -7.45
CA GLU A 152 -6.08 0.96 -6.88
C GLU A 152 -6.70 1.95 -7.87
N ASP A 153 -7.74 1.53 -8.58
CA ASP A 153 -8.46 2.39 -9.51
C ASP A 153 -9.90 2.60 -9.06
N ARG A 154 -10.36 3.85 -9.19
CA ARG A 154 -11.73 4.26 -8.84
C ARG A 154 -12.38 4.92 -10.04
N TYR A 155 -13.46 4.31 -10.52
CA TYR A 155 -14.25 4.77 -11.65
C TYR A 155 -15.62 5.19 -11.17
N ARG A 156 -16.02 6.42 -11.52
CA ARG A 156 -17.41 6.85 -11.37
C ARG A 156 -18.01 7.00 -12.75
N ILE A 157 -19.14 6.37 -12.98
CA ILE A 157 -19.82 6.33 -14.27
C ILE A 157 -20.99 7.32 -14.23
N TYR A 158 -21.09 8.15 -15.26
CA TYR A 158 -22.13 9.17 -15.41
C TYR A 158 -23.04 8.93 -16.64
N SER A 159 -22.85 7.80 -17.35
CA SER A 159 -23.60 7.50 -18.58
C SER A 159 -25.10 7.38 -18.33
N GLN A 160 -25.91 7.82 -19.29
CA GLN A 160 -27.37 7.86 -19.18
C GLN A 160 -28.08 6.64 -19.79
N GLU A 161 -27.36 5.77 -20.50
CA GLU A 161 -27.92 4.63 -21.24
C GLU A 161 -27.04 3.38 -21.14
N VAL A 162 -26.64 2.96 -19.94
CA VAL A 162 -25.76 1.79 -19.77
C VAL A 162 -26.52 0.49 -20.05
N GLU A 163 -25.98 -0.35 -20.94
CA GLU A 163 -26.50 -1.69 -21.27
C GLU A 163 -25.57 -2.81 -20.77
N THR A 164 -24.26 -2.60 -20.87
CA THR A 164 -23.26 -3.59 -20.46
C THR A 164 -22.09 -2.95 -19.73
N VAL A 165 -21.60 -3.63 -18.69
CA VAL A 165 -20.44 -3.22 -17.91
C VAL A 165 -19.44 -4.37 -17.84
N ASP A 166 -18.30 -4.22 -18.51
CA ASP A 166 -17.18 -5.15 -18.48
C ASP A 166 -16.11 -4.65 -17.51
N MET A 167 -15.74 -5.50 -16.55
CA MET A 167 -14.73 -5.25 -15.55
C MET A 167 -13.68 -6.35 -15.59
N ASN A 168 -12.42 -5.97 -15.74
CA ASN A 168 -11.29 -6.89 -15.65
C ASN A 168 -10.27 -6.39 -14.63
N MET A 169 -10.04 -7.20 -13.60
CA MET A 169 -9.06 -6.91 -12.56
C MET A 169 -8.07 -8.08 -12.40
N ALA A 170 -6.79 -7.83 -12.70
CA ALA A 170 -5.76 -8.84 -12.51
C ALA A 170 -5.22 -8.88 -11.06
N PHE A 171 -4.95 -7.71 -10.47
CA PHE A 171 -4.42 -7.58 -9.11
C PHE A 171 -4.67 -6.16 -8.62
N GLY A 172 -5.27 -5.99 -7.43
CA GLY A 172 -5.41 -4.65 -6.82
C GLY A 172 -6.80 -4.39 -6.23
N GLU A 173 -7.22 -3.13 -6.28
CA GLU A 173 -8.51 -2.70 -5.75
C GLU A 173 -9.28 -1.93 -6.83
N LEU A 174 -10.49 -2.38 -7.13
CA LEU A 174 -11.37 -1.74 -8.11
C LEU A 174 -12.60 -1.18 -7.41
N TRP A 175 -12.80 0.14 -7.50
CA TRP A 175 -14.01 0.81 -7.05
C TRP A 175 -14.82 1.28 -8.24
N LEU A 176 -16.04 0.79 -8.38
CA LEU A 176 -16.98 1.19 -9.42
C LEU A 176 -18.21 1.87 -8.79
N ASP A 177 -18.36 3.17 -9.05
CA ASP A 177 -19.50 3.97 -8.57
C ASP A 177 -20.48 4.22 -9.73
N LEU A 178 -21.60 3.49 -9.72
CA LEU A 178 -22.72 3.61 -10.66
C LEU A 178 -23.87 4.46 -10.10
N SER A 179 -23.71 5.09 -8.93
CA SER A 179 -24.79 5.84 -8.26
C SER A 179 -25.38 7.00 -9.08
N GLN A 180 -24.65 7.48 -10.09
CA GLN A 180 -25.08 8.56 -11.00
C GLN A 180 -25.33 8.08 -12.44
N ALA A 181 -25.26 6.76 -12.68
CA ALA A 181 -25.54 6.16 -13.97
C ALA A 181 -27.04 5.91 -14.13
N SER A 182 -27.54 6.08 -15.35
CA SER A 182 -28.89 5.63 -15.75
C SER A 182 -28.76 4.46 -16.73
N PHE A 183 -29.68 3.51 -16.62
CA PHE A 183 -29.66 2.27 -17.39
C PHE A 183 -30.67 2.34 -18.52
N ALA A 184 -30.28 1.89 -19.70
CA ALA A 184 -31.14 1.91 -20.88
C ALA A 184 -32.29 0.89 -20.80
N SER A 185 -32.12 -0.16 -19.99
CA SER A 185 -33.01 -1.30 -19.89
C SER A 185 -33.26 -1.71 -18.43
N SER A 186 -34.30 -2.52 -18.22
CA SER A 186 -34.56 -3.18 -16.93
C SER A 186 -33.63 -4.36 -16.64
N GLN A 187 -32.75 -4.71 -17.59
CA GLN A 187 -31.77 -5.79 -17.49
C GLN A 187 -30.43 -5.35 -18.08
N VAL A 188 -29.43 -5.20 -17.23
CA VAL A 188 -28.08 -4.75 -17.59
C VAL A 188 -27.12 -5.91 -17.36
N ALA A 189 -26.28 -6.21 -18.35
CA ALA A 189 -25.29 -7.28 -18.22
C ALA A 189 -24.02 -6.74 -17.58
N VAL A 190 -23.57 -7.38 -16.50
CA VAL A 190 -22.32 -7.01 -15.83
C VAL A 190 -21.37 -8.20 -15.87
N HIS A 191 -20.26 -8.05 -16.58
CA HIS A 191 -19.21 -9.06 -16.70
C HIS A 191 -18.03 -8.67 -15.81
N LEU A 192 -17.69 -9.51 -14.83
CA LEU A 192 -16.60 -9.28 -13.88
C LEU A 192 -15.63 -10.45 -13.86
N ASP A 193 -14.41 -10.21 -14.33
CA ASP A 193 -13.28 -11.12 -14.18
C ASP A 193 -12.24 -10.52 -13.25
N ALA A 194 -12.16 -11.04 -12.03
CA ALA A 194 -11.21 -10.61 -11.01
C ALA A 194 -10.36 -11.78 -10.51
N LYS A 195 -9.04 -11.58 -10.40
CA LYS A 195 -8.10 -12.65 -10.02
C LYS A 195 -7.51 -12.56 -8.62
N PHE A 196 -7.32 -11.36 -8.08
CA PHE A 196 -6.76 -11.16 -6.73
C PHE A 196 -7.00 -9.74 -6.24
N GLY A 197 -7.63 -9.59 -5.07
CA GLY A 197 -7.81 -8.29 -4.43
C GLY A 197 -9.24 -8.01 -3.97
N GLU A 198 -9.69 -6.75 -4.08
CA GLU A 198 -11.01 -6.31 -3.62
C GLU A 198 -11.76 -5.56 -4.75
N VAL A 199 -13.05 -5.85 -4.92
CA VAL A 199 -13.93 -5.17 -5.88
C VAL A 199 -15.11 -4.59 -5.10
N HIS A 200 -15.30 -3.28 -5.25
CA HIS A 200 -16.34 -2.51 -4.58
C HIS A 200 -17.26 -1.93 -5.64
N ILE A 201 -18.53 -2.35 -5.67
CA ILE A 201 -19.53 -1.86 -6.63
C ILE A 201 -20.60 -1.10 -5.86
N ARG A 202 -20.82 0.16 -6.22
CA ARG A 202 -21.92 0.96 -5.69
C ARG A 202 -23.00 1.15 -6.73
N LEU A 203 -24.22 0.72 -6.41
CA LEU A 203 -25.39 0.80 -7.28
C LEU A 203 -26.30 1.98 -6.93
N PRO A 204 -27.05 2.55 -7.90
CA PRO A 204 -28.06 3.54 -7.59
C PRO A 204 -29.27 2.91 -6.87
N HIS A 205 -30.02 3.73 -6.14
CA HIS A 205 -31.22 3.29 -5.45
C HIS A 205 -32.28 2.78 -6.46
N GLY A 206 -32.97 1.69 -6.14
CA GLY A 206 -34.00 1.07 -7.01
C GLY A 206 -33.48 -0.03 -7.94
N CYS A 207 -32.17 -0.29 -7.94
CA CYS A 207 -31.54 -1.39 -8.65
C CYS A 207 -31.32 -2.60 -7.74
N VAL A 208 -31.16 -3.79 -8.32
CA VAL A 208 -30.74 -5.02 -7.61
C VAL A 208 -29.66 -5.73 -8.41
N MET A 209 -28.64 -6.24 -7.72
CA MET A 209 -27.61 -7.09 -8.30
C MET A 209 -28.00 -8.56 -8.22
N ASP A 210 -28.15 -9.22 -9.36
CA ASP A 210 -28.25 -10.67 -9.46
C ASP A 210 -26.83 -11.26 -9.55
N THR A 211 -26.45 -12.10 -8.59
CA THR A 211 -25.10 -12.70 -8.49
C THR A 211 -25.07 -14.17 -8.92
N THR A 212 -26.19 -14.71 -9.41
CA THR A 212 -26.30 -16.14 -9.76
C THR A 212 -25.35 -16.59 -10.87
N GLY A 213 -24.90 -15.67 -11.73
CA GLY A 213 -23.99 -15.94 -12.84
C GLY A 213 -22.49 -15.95 -12.49
N ILE A 214 -22.09 -15.71 -11.23
CA ILE A 214 -20.67 -15.55 -10.87
C ILE A 214 -20.03 -16.83 -10.31
N SER A 215 -18.92 -17.24 -10.91
CA SER A 215 -18.07 -18.30 -10.38
C SER A 215 -17.06 -17.72 -9.39
N HIS A 216 -17.03 -18.19 -8.14
CA HIS A 216 -16.27 -17.55 -7.07
C HIS A 216 -15.45 -18.52 -6.19
N PRO A 217 -14.54 -19.34 -6.79
CA PRO A 217 -13.65 -20.19 -6.02
C PRO A 217 -12.75 -19.37 -5.07
N LEU A 218 -12.81 -19.68 -3.76
CA LEU A 218 -12.00 -19.04 -2.71
C LEU A 218 -12.23 -17.52 -2.55
N SER A 219 -13.37 -17.03 -3.02
CA SER A 219 -13.76 -15.61 -3.01
C SER A 219 -14.94 -15.38 -2.08
N SER A 220 -15.07 -14.19 -1.52
CA SER A 220 -16.18 -13.78 -0.64
C SER A 220 -17.06 -12.77 -1.37
N VAL A 221 -18.38 -13.00 -1.38
CA VAL A 221 -19.36 -12.07 -1.96
C VAL A 221 -20.26 -11.54 -0.85
N LYS A 222 -20.29 -10.22 -0.67
CA LYS A 222 -21.14 -9.51 0.28
C LYS A 222 -22.04 -8.55 -0.48
N VAL A 223 -23.35 -8.65 -0.26
CA VAL A 223 -24.35 -7.78 -0.88
C VAL A 223 -25.25 -7.24 0.24
N ASP A 224 -25.27 -5.91 0.42
CA ASP A 224 -25.90 -5.27 1.57
C ASP A 224 -27.45 -5.28 1.53
N ARG A 225 -28.07 -5.49 0.37
CA ARG A 225 -29.52 -5.69 0.23
C ARG A 225 -29.81 -6.88 -0.68
N PHE A 226 -30.59 -7.82 -0.15
CA PHE A 226 -31.06 -8.98 -0.89
C PHE A 226 -32.38 -8.68 -1.62
N GLU A 227 -32.61 -9.44 -2.69
CA GLU A 227 -33.75 -9.39 -3.61
C GLU A 227 -35.13 -9.40 -2.93
N SER A 228 -35.21 -9.82 -1.66
CA SER A 228 -36.44 -9.92 -0.86
C SER A 228 -37.01 -8.59 -0.35
N ASP A 229 -36.26 -7.48 -0.41
CA ASP A 229 -36.68 -6.20 0.21
C ASP A 229 -37.33 -5.19 -0.77
N LEU A 230 -37.47 -5.52 -2.06
CA LEU A 230 -37.94 -4.58 -3.08
C LEU A 230 -39.10 -5.16 -3.90
N GLU A 231 -40.33 -4.78 -3.53
CA GLU A 231 -41.56 -5.10 -4.30
C GLU A 231 -41.63 -4.36 -5.66
N GLN A 232 -40.75 -3.37 -5.89
CA GLN A 232 -40.63 -2.63 -7.16
C GLN A 232 -39.14 -2.39 -7.48
N VAL A 233 -38.50 -3.36 -8.14
CA VAL A 233 -37.15 -3.18 -8.72
C VAL A 233 -37.30 -2.57 -10.11
N GLU A 234 -36.76 -1.37 -10.33
CA GLU A 234 -36.79 -0.70 -11.64
C GLU A 234 -35.82 -1.36 -12.63
N THR A 235 -34.63 -1.77 -12.15
CA THR A 235 -33.58 -2.34 -13.01
C THR A 235 -32.80 -3.47 -12.31
N ARG A 236 -32.56 -4.56 -13.03
CA ARG A 236 -31.78 -5.72 -12.59
C ARG A 236 -30.42 -5.74 -13.29
N LEU A 237 -29.34 -5.86 -12.51
CA LEU A 237 -28.00 -6.01 -13.04
C LEU A 237 -27.57 -7.47 -12.87
N HIS A 238 -27.40 -8.18 -13.98
CA HIS A 238 -27.00 -9.59 -13.96
C HIS A 238 -25.47 -9.70 -13.98
N LEU A 239 -24.90 -10.06 -12.84
CA LEU A 239 -23.47 -10.26 -12.65
C LEU A 239 -23.06 -11.66 -13.13
N SER A 240 -22.07 -11.70 -14.01
CA SER A 240 -21.48 -12.94 -14.51
C SER A 240 -19.97 -12.82 -14.64
N GLY A 241 -19.25 -13.94 -14.56
CA GLY A 241 -17.80 -13.98 -14.72
C GLY A 241 -17.11 -14.82 -13.66
N SER A 242 -15.82 -14.53 -13.41
CA SER A 242 -14.98 -15.30 -12.51
C SER A 242 -14.27 -14.46 -11.46
N LEU A 243 -14.41 -14.85 -10.19
CA LEU A 243 -13.71 -14.29 -9.04
C LEU A 243 -12.77 -15.34 -8.46
N PHE A 244 -11.48 -15.13 -8.59
CA PHE A 244 -10.47 -15.94 -7.91
C PHE A 244 -9.89 -15.13 -6.75
N CYS A 245 -9.86 -15.69 -5.53
CA CYS A 245 -9.23 -15.09 -4.36
C CYS A 245 -9.51 -13.58 -4.17
N THR A 246 -10.77 -13.18 -4.38
CA THR A 246 -11.21 -11.77 -4.42
C THR A 246 -12.36 -11.55 -3.43
N GLU A 247 -12.40 -10.39 -2.77
CA GLU A 247 -13.55 -9.95 -1.98
C GLU A 247 -14.41 -9.00 -2.83
N LEU A 248 -15.68 -9.36 -3.07
CA LEU A 248 -16.66 -8.53 -3.77
C LEU A 248 -17.65 -7.95 -2.76
N GLU A 249 -17.75 -6.63 -2.71
CA GLU A 249 -18.68 -5.88 -1.87
C GLU A 249 -19.61 -5.03 -2.76
N VAL A 250 -20.92 -5.20 -2.59
CA VAL A 250 -21.95 -4.46 -3.33
C VAL A 250 -22.77 -3.60 -2.36
N GLU A 251 -22.67 -2.29 -2.56
CA GLU A 251 -23.34 -1.24 -1.77
C GLU A 251 -24.37 -0.47 -2.61
N TYR A 252 -25.27 0.26 -1.95
CA TYR A 252 -26.29 1.12 -2.57
C TYR A 252 -26.15 2.59 -2.07
#